data_AF-A0A317LMF4-F1
#
_entry.id   AF-A0A317LMF4-F1
#
_cell.length_a   1.000
_cell.length_b   1.000
_cell.length_c   1.000
_cell.angle_alpha   90.00
_cell.angle_beta   90.00
_cell.angle_gamma   90.00
#
_symmetry.space_group_name_H-M   'P 1'
#
loop_
_entity.id
_entity.type
_entity.pdbx_description
1 polymer ?
#
loop_
_entity_poly.entity_id
_entity_poly.type
_entity_poly.pdbx_seq_one_letter_code
_entity_poly.pdbx_strand_id
1 'polypeptide(L)' 'EMGDSDSVYENPQSDYTRQLLTAAPVLDPDEARDLRAERVAKRAADAA' A
#
# COMPACT_ATOMS: atom_id res chain seq x y z
N GLU A 1 14.36 0.50 11.20
CA GLU A 1 14.95 1.83 10.99
C GLU A 1 15.44 2.40 12.31
N MET A 2 16.47 3.22 12.27
CA MET A 2 16.93 4.04 13.40
C MET A 2 17.22 5.44 12.87
N GLY A 3 16.76 6.47 13.58
CA GLY A 3 16.83 7.88 13.17
C GLY A 3 15.61 8.67 13.64
N ASP A 4 15.58 9.98 13.38
CA ASP A 4 14.44 10.83 13.67
C ASP A 4 13.22 10.43 12.84
N SER A 5 12.02 10.65 13.40
CA SER A 5 10.76 10.24 12.77
C SER A 5 10.61 10.77 11.34
N ASP A 6 10.96 12.03 11.10
CA ASP A 6 10.87 12.65 9.77
C ASP A 6 11.68 11.88 8.73
N SER A 7 12.91 11.45 9.08
CA SER A 7 13.75 10.66 8.17
C SER A 7 13.14 9.31 7.83
N VAL A 8 12.42 8.70 8.78
CA VAL A 8 11.73 7.42 8.58
C VAL A 8 10.51 7.58 7.66
N TYR A 9 9.80 8.70 7.76
CA TYR A 9 8.62 8.96 6.93
C TYR A 9 8.99 9.43 5.51
N GLU A 10 9.99 10.30 5.37
CA GLU A 10 10.36 10.91 4.09
C GLU A 10 11.32 10.05 3.27
N ASN A 11 12.25 9.33 3.93
CA ASN A 11 13.28 8.54 3.26
C ASN A 11 13.54 7.18 3.96
N PRO A 12 12.52 6.29 4.05
CA PRO A 12 12.67 4.95 4.61
C PRO A 12 13.68 4.10 3.83
N GLN A 13 14.70 3.59 4.51
CA GLN A 13 15.79 2.82 3.89
C GLN A 13 15.41 1.35 3.63
N SER A 14 14.65 0.76 4.54
CA SER A 14 14.19 -0.62 4.48
C SER A 14 12.97 -0.77 3.58
N ASP A 15 13.00 -1.80 2.74
CA ASP A 15 11.83 -2.21 1.94
C ASP A 15 10.62 -2.53 2.83
N TYR A 16 10.86 -3.13 4.00
CA TYR A 16 9.79 -3.46 4.96
C TYR A 16 9.08 -2.21 5.48
N THR A 17 9.84 -1.17 5.82
CA THR A 17 9.25 0.09 6.29
C THR A 17 8.53 0.82 5.16
N ARG A 18 9.08 0.81 3.94
CA ARG A 18 8.37 1.31 2.75
C ARG A 18 7.04 0.59 2.52
N GLN A 19 6.99 -0.73 2.69
CA GLN A 19 5.75 -1.49 2.61
C GLN A 19 4.75 -1.10 3.70
N LEU A 20 5.19 -0.97 4.96
CA LEU A 20 4.29 -0.57 6.05
C LEU A 20 3.71 0.82 5.85
N LEU A 21 4.53 1.79 5.47
CA LEU A 21 4.08 3.18 5.25
C LEU A 21 3.06 3.29 4.12
N THR A 22 3.15 2.42 3.12
CA THR A 22 2.25 2.39 1.96
C THR A 22 1.05 1.43 2.14
N ALA A 23 0.96 0.72 3.27
CA ALA A 23 -0.10 -0.25 3.52
C ALA A 23 -1.46 0.38 3.84
N ALA A 24 -1.52 1.71 3.99
CA ALA A 24 -2.75 2.42 4.28
C ALA A 24 -3.76 2.31 3.11
N PRO A 25 -5.07 2.20 3.41
CA PRO A 25 -6.10 2.20 2.39
C PRO A 25 -6.27 3.59 1.76
N VAL A 26 -6.69 3.61 0.50
CA VAL A 26 -7.16 4.83 -0.16
C VAL A 26 -8.42 5.35 0.55
N LEU A 27 -8.44 6.66 0.84
CA LEU A 27 -9.50 7.30 1.62
C LEU A 27 -10.70 7.73 0.77
N ASP A 28 -10.50 7.99 -0.52
CA ASP A 28 -11.60 8.28 -1.44
C ASP A 28 -12.45 7.00 -1.63
N PRO A 29 -13.76 7.04 -1.34
CA PRO A 29 -14.61 5.85 -1.37
C PRO A 29 -14.81 5.29 -2.78
N ASP A 30 -14.86 6.15 -3.81
CA ASP A 30 -15.03 5.73 -5.20
C ASP A 30 -13.75 5.08 -5.72
N GLU A 31 -12.59 5.72 -5.50
CA GLU A 31 -11.29 5.14 -5.86
C GLU A 31 -11.04 3.83 -5.12
N ALA A 32 -11.37 3.77 -3.82
CA ALA A 32 -11.22 2.55 -3.04
C ALA A 32 -12.12 1.41 -3.55
N ARG A 33 -13.32 1.70 -4.05
CA ARG A 33 -14.21 0.70 -4.68
C ARG A 33 -13.57 0.14 -5.93
N ASP A 34 -13.06 0.99 -6.79
CA ASP A 34 -12.50 0.60 -8.09
C ASP A 34 -11.24 -0.27 -7.89
N LEU A 35 -10.34 0.14 -6.99
CA LEU A 35 -9.15 -0.65 -6.61
C LEU A 35 -9.49 -1.99 -5.95
N ARG A 36 -10.64 -2.12 -5.27
CA ARG A 36 -11.10 -3.42 -4.75
C ARG A 36 -11.61 -4.31 -5.88
N ALA A 37 -12.39 -3.76 -6.81
CA ALA A 37 -12.88 -4.49 -7.96
C ALA A 37 -11.73 -5.04 -8.81
N GLU A 38 -10.69 -4.24 -9.07
CA GLU A 38 -9.48 -4.67 -9.77
C GLU A 38 -8.76 -5.83 -9.06
N ARG A 39 -8.60 -5.74 -7.73
CA ARG A 39 -7.97 -6.82 -6.96
C ARG A 39 -8.77 -8.12 -7.02
N VAL A 40 -10.10 -8.04 -6.99
CA VAL A 40 -10.98 -9.21 -7.14
C VAL A 40 -10.81 -9.82 -8.54
N ALA A 41 -10.82 -9.00 -9.58
CA ALA A 41 -10.64 -9.47 -10.97
C ALA A 41 -9.28 -10.15 -11.17
N LYS A 42 -8.18 -9.56 -10.67
CA LYS A 42 -6.83 -10.15 -10.73
C LYS A 42 -6.79 -11.52 -10.04
N ARG A 43 -7.34 -11.63 -8.83
CA ARG A 43 -7.40 -12.90 -8.08
C ARG A 43 -8.21 -13.98 -8.80
N ALA A 44 -9.30 -13.60 -9.46
CA ALA A 44 -10.10 -14.54 -10.24
C ALA A 44 -9.35 -15.03 -11.49
N ALA A 45 -8.58 -14.16 -12.15
CA ALA A 45 -7.75 -14.52 -13.29
C ALA A 45 -6.60 -15.46 -12.90
N ASP A 46 -5.96 -15.22 -11.74
CA ASP A 46 -4.87 -16.08 -11.25
C ASP A 46 -5.35 -17.48 -10.83
N ALA A 47 -6.65 -17.63 -10.55
CA ALA A 47 -7.26 -18.89 -10.11
C ALA A 47 -7.83 -19.75 -11.24
N ALA A 48 -7.82 -19.24 -12.49
CA ALA A 48 -8.32 -19.92 -13.69
C ALA A 48 -7.18 -20.55 -14.50
#